data_AF-A0A832HYI5-F1
#
_entry.id   AF-A0A832HYI5-F1
#
_cell.length_a   1.000
_cell.length_b   1.000
_cell.length_c   1.000
_cell.angle_alpha   90.00
_cell.angle_beta   90.00
_cell.angle_gamma   90.00
#
_symmetry.space_group_name_H-M   'P 1'
#
loop_
_entity.id
_entity.type
_entity.pdbx_description
1 polymer ?
#
loop_
_entity_poly.entity_id
_entity_poly.type
_entity_poly.pdbx_seq_one_letter_code
_entity_poly.pdbx_strand_id
1 'polypeptide(L)'
;MPQFGPCFSTTTNLADPKSWTAPKPMITQVTGKPKWLDFWVICDEKNAHLFYTSLDGRMWRRQTAMADFPFGWSEPVLALQGDIFEASHTYRLKGRNQYLTIVAGGFY
;
A
#
# COMPACT_ATOMS: atom_id res chain seq x y z
N MET A 1 -12.29 13.61 1.05
CA MET A 1 -11.37 12.45 0.92
C MET A 1 -12.11 11.36 0.18
N PRO A 2 -11.43 10.55 -0.65
CA PRO A 2 -12.07 9.36 -1.22
C PRO A 2 -12.53 8.47 -0.06
N GLN A 3 -13.77 8.00 -0.11
CA GLN A 3 -14.27 7.04 0.87
C GLN A 3 -13.36 5.80 0.83
N PHE A 4 -12.78 5.41 1.97
CA PHE A 4 -11.91 4.22 2.11
C PHE A 4 -10.54 4.26 1.41
N GLY A 5 -10.02 5.45 1.08
CA GLY A 5 -8.65 5.57 0.52
C GLY A 5 -7.52 5.29 1.51
N PRO A 6 -6.29 5.10 1.01
CA PRO A 6 -5.12 4.90 1.86
C PRO A 6 -4.88 6.14 2.72
N CYS A 7 -4.75 5.91 4.02
CA CYS A 7 -4.45 6.93 5.02
C CYS A 7 -3.25 6.50 5.86
N PHE A 8 -2.56 7.48 6.43
CA PHE A 8 -1.51 7.24 7.40
C PHE A 8 -1.72 8.11 8.64
N SER A 9 -1.24 7.59 9.76
CA SER A 9 -1.04 8.32 11.02
C SER A 9 0.41 8.13 11.45
N THR A 10 0.94 9.06 12.22
CA THR A 10 2.28 8.94 12.81
C THR A 10 2.20 8.99 14.34
N THR A 11 3.22 8.43 14.98
CA THR A 11 3.43 8.55 16.43
C THR A 11 4.93 8.59 16.69
N THR A 12 5.33 9.22 17.80
CA THR A 12 6.68 9.12 18.38
C THR A 12 6.74 8.16 19.57
N ASN A 13 5.60 7.62 20.01
CA ASN A 13 5.48 6.70 21.13
C ASN A 13 4.56 5.51 20.79
N LEU A 14 5.17 4.42 20.32
CA LEU A 14 4.45 3.18 19.97
C LEU A 14 3.69 2.54 21.13
N ALA A 15 4.09 2.80 22.38
CA ALA A 15 3.44 2.24 23.57
C ALA A 15 2.15 2.99 23.97
N ASP A 16 1.94 4.22 23.47
CA ASP A 16 0.75 5.01 23.76
C ASP A 16 -0.22 5.02 22.57
N PRO A 17 -1.36 4.29 22.63
CA PRO A 17 -2.33 4.24 21.54
C PRO A 17 -3.05 5.57 21.29
N LYS A 18 -3.00 6.55 22.22
CA LYS A 18 -3.63 7.86 22.05
C LYS A 18 -2.73 8.88 21.37
N SER A 19 -1.44 8.56 21.19
CA SER A 19 -0.44 9.47 20.60
C SER A 19 -0.48 9.56 19.07
N TRP A 20 -1.26 8.69 18.41
CA TRP A 20 -1.38 8.68 16.96
C TRP A 20 -2.08 9.92 16.44
N THR A 21 -1.53 10.54 15.40
CA THR A 21 -2.17 11.68 14.74
C THR A 21 -3.50 11.29 14.11
N ALA A 22 -4.39 12.27 13.92
CA ALA A 22 -5.55 12.10 13.05
C ALA A 22 -5.12 11.60 11.66
N PRO A 23 -5.87 10.68 11.02
CA PRO A 23 -5.48 10.09 9.75
C PRO A 23 -5.42 11.13 8.65
N LYS A 24 -4.35 11.08 7.86
CA LYS A 24 -4.18 11.91 6.66
C LYS A 24 -4.24 11.04 5.41
N PRO A 25 -4.95 11.47 4.35
CA PRO A 25 -4.99 10.73 3.10
C PRO A 25 -3.60 10.74 2.46
N MET A 26 -3.12 9.56 2.04
CA MET A 26 -1.87 9.43 1.29
C MET A 26 -2.06 9.90 -0.16
N ILE A 27 -3.25 9.65 -0.72
CA ILE A 27 -3.61 10.00 -2.09
C ILE A 27 -4.74 11.04 -2.04
N THR A 28 -4.44 12.26 -2.46
CA THR A 28 -5.40 13.39 -2.45
C THR A 28 -6.07 13.61 -3.79
N GLN A 29 -5.42 13.18 -4.89
CA GLN A 29 -5.97 13.25 -6.24
C GLN A 29 -6.37 11.84 -6.67
N VAL A 30 -7.68 11.63 -6.82
CA VAL A 30 -8.24 10.35 -7.24
C VAL A 30 -9.04 10.54 -8.51
N THR A 31 -8.69 9.77 -9.53
CA THR A 31 -9.45 9.65 -10.76
C THR A 31 -10.50 8.55 -10.61
N GLY A 32 -11.73 8.82 -11.05
CA GLY A 32 -12.83 7.86 -10.99
C GLY A 32 -13.24 7.45 -9.57
N LYS A 33 -13.66 6.18 -9.42
CA LYS A 33 -14.08 5.57 -8.15
C LYS A 33 -13.27 4.28 -7.94
N PRO A 34 -12.02 4.37 -7.44
CA PRO A 34 -11.17 3.20 -7.31
C PRO A 34 -11.77 2.21 -6.30
N LYS A 35 -11.67 0.93 -6.61
CA LYS A 35 -11.77 -0.14 -5.62
C LYS A 35 -10.37 -0.39 -5.08
N TRP A 36 -10.23 -0.34 -3.77
CA TRP A 36 -8.96 -0.58 -3.10
C TRP A 36 -9.19 -1.08 -1.68
N LEU A 37 -8.40 -2.04 -1.26
CA LEU A 37 -8.34 -2.55 0.10
C LEU A 37 -6.89 -2.94 0.41
N ASP A 38 -6.62 -3.14 1.70
CA ASP A 38 -5.39 -3.76 2.20
C ASP A 38 -4.10 -3.08 1.74
N PHE A 39 -3.95 -1.84 2.19
CA PHE A 39 -2.81 -0.99 1.88
C PHE A 39 -1.53 -1.50 2.55
N TRP A 40 -0.51 -1.79 1.75
CA TRP A 40 0.79 -2.26 2.21
C TRP A 40 1.92 -1.41 1.66
N VAL A 41 2.67 -0.74 2.54
CA VAL A 41 3.85 0.06 2.16
C VAL A 41 5.13 -0.74 2.39
N ILE A 42 5.99 -0.78 1.39
CA ILE A 42 7.38 -1.25 1.52
C ILE A 42 8.34 -0.33 0.77
N CYS A 43 9.50 -0.09 1.37
CA CYS A 43 10.52 0.80 0.86
C CYS A 43 11.75 0.03 0.37
N ASP A 44 12.36 0.53 -0.71
CA ASP A 44 13.74 0.25 -1.08
C ASP A 44 14.61 1.51 -0.85
N GLU A 45 15.84 1.51 -1.35
CA GLU A 45 16.77 2.64 -1.16
C GLU A 45 16.32 3.93 -1.89
N LYS A 46 15.53 3.80 -2.94
CA LYS A 46 15.15 4.91 -3.83
C LYS A 46 13.68 5.30 -3.67
N ASN A 47 12.80 4.32 -3.45
CA ASN A 47 11.35 4.52 -3.52
C ASN A 47 10.61 3.88 -2.35
N ALA A 48 9.47 4.47 -2.03
CA ALA A 48 8.40 3.78 -1.31
C ALA A 48 7.39 3.23 -2.33
N HIS A 49 6.89 2.03 -2.06
CA HIS A 49 5.88 1.35 -2.87
C HIS A 49 4.63 1.11 -2.03
N LEU A 50 3.47 1.51 -2.55
CA LEU A 50 2.17 1.27 -1.94
C LEU A 50 1.44 0.21 -2.78
N PHE A 51 1.26 -0.97 -2.19
CA PHE A 51 0.46 -2.05 -2.75
C PHE A 51 -0.94 -2.07 -2.16
N TYR A 52 -1.91 -2.55 -2.95
CA TYR A 52 -3.30 -2.76 -2.52
C TYR A 52 -4.02 -3.71 -3.49
N THR A 53 -5.13 -4.30 -3.07
CA THR A 53 -5.98 -5.19 -3.88
C THR A 53 -7.32 -4.56 -4.20
N SER A 54 -8.06 -5.10 -5.17
CA SER A 54 -9.34 -4.52 -5.63
C SER A 54 -10.51 -5.51 -5.74
N LEU A 55 -10.40 -6.69 -5.11
CA LEU A 55 -11.43 -7.75 -5.08
C LEU A 55 -11.88 -8.25 -6.47
N ASP A 56 -11.03 -8.08 -7.47
CA ASP A 56 -11.31 -8.42 -8.87
C ASP A 56 -10.15 -9.20 -9.51
N GLY A 57 -9.40 -9.94 -8.69
CA GLY A 57 -8.23 -10.70 -9.15
C GLY A 57 -7.00 -9.83 -9.41
N ARG A 58 -6.97 -8.57 -8.96
CA ARG A 58 -5.88 -7.62 -9.21
C ARG A 58 -5.25 -7.08 -7.93
N MET A 59 -3.94 -6.97 -7.99
CA MET A 59 -3.10 -6.25 -7.04
C MET A 59 -2.41 -5.11 -7.79
N TRP A 60 -2.47 -3.92 -7.22
CA TRP A 60 -1.95 -2.69 -7.79
C TRP A 60 -0.74 -2.21 -7.01
N ARG A 61 0.08 -1.39 -7.66
CA ARG A 61 1.21 -0.70 -7.04
C ARG A 61 1.21 0.76 -7.44
N ARG A 62 1.46 1.64 -6.49
CA ARG A 62 1.92 3.02 -6.71
C ARG A 62 3.33 3.16 -6.14
N GLN A 63 4.07 4.14 -6.63
CA GLN A 63 5.40 4.45 -6.09
C GLN A 63 5.57 5.96 -5.90
N THR A 64 6.45 6.32 -4.98
CA THR A 64 6.95 7.68 -4.78
C THR A 64 8.44 7.63 -4.43
N ALA A 65 9.18 8.69 -4.70
CA ALA A 65 10.57 8.77 -4.28
C ALA A 65 10.65 8.82 -2.74
N MET A 66 11.74 8.32 -2.16
CA MET A 66 11.90 8.31 -0.70
C MET A 66 11.82 9.70 -0.08
N ALA A 67 12.33 10.72 -0.80
CA ALA A 67 12.29 12.11 -0.36
C ALA A 67 10.86 12.70 -0.29
N ASP A 68 9.92 12.12 -1.04
CA ASP A 68 8.54 12.61 -1.15
C ASP A 68 7.56 11.81 -0.27
N PHE A 69 7.97 10.65 0.24
CA PHE A 69 7.17 9.84 1.15
C PHE A 69 6.78 10.64 2.41
N PRO A 70 5.50 10.66 2.85
CA PRO A 70 4.39 9.75 2.50
C PRO A 70 3.45 10.24 1.39
N PHE A 71 3.88 11.19 0.55
CA PHE A 71 3.10 11.79 -0.52
C PHE A 71 3.73 11.54 -1.90
N GLY A 72 3.23 12.19 -2.96
CA GLY A 72 3.83 12.11 -4.30
C GLY A 72 3.58 10.79 -5.04
N TRP A 73 2.56 10.03 -4.65
CA TRP A 73 2.27 8.73 -5.26
C TRP A 73 1.93 8.86 -6.75
N SER A 74 2.58 8.03 -7.57
CA SER A 74 2.28 7.87 -8.99
C SER A 74 0.86 7.40 -9.24
N GLU A 75 0.42 7.44 -10.51
CA GLU A 75 -0.71 6.64 -10.97
C GLU A 75 -0.47 5.14 -10.69
N PRO A 76 -1.55 4.35 -10.49
CA PRO A 76 -1.42 2.95 -10.13
C PRO A 76 -1.09 2.12 -11.37
N VAL A 77 -0.24 1.12 -11.19
CA VAL A 77 0.08 0.10 -12.19
C VAL A 77 -0.35 -1.26 -11.70
N LEU A 78 -0.79 -2.12 -12.63
CA LEU A 78 -1.10 -3.51 -12.33
C LEU A 78 0.19 -4.24 -11.94
N ALA A 79 0.24 -4.77 -10.72
CA ALA A 79 1.41 -5.49 -10.21
C ALA A 79 1.26 -7.01 -10.38
N LEU A 80 0.05 -7.52 -10.14
CA LEU A 80 -0.29 -8.93 -10.29
C LEU A 80 -1.76 -9.07 -10.68
N GLN A 81 -2.05 -10.03 -11.56
CA GLN A 81 -3.40 -10.49 -11.84
C GLN A 81 -3.43 -12.02 -11.78
N GLY A 82 -4.44 -12.59 -11.14
CA GLY A 82 -4.59 -14.03 -10.99
C GLY A 82 -5.76 -14.43 -10.10
N ASP A 83 -5.73 -15.67 -9.61
CA ASP A 83 -6.65 -16.16 -8.59
C ASP A 83 -6.25 -15.64 -7.20
N ILE A 84 -6.45 -14.34 -7.04
CA ILE A 84 -6.13 -13.59 -5.82
C ILE A 84 -7.34 -12.78 -5.38
N PHE A 85 -7.50 -12.65 -4.08
CA PHE A 85 -8.61 -11.93 -3.47
C PHE A 85 -8.14 -10.62 -2.84
N GLU A 86 -7.42 -10.71 -1.72
CA GLU A 86 -7.05 -9.55 -0.91
C GLU A 86 -5.79 -9.78 -0.04
N ALA A 87 -5.53 -8.88 0.91
CA ALA A 87 -4.54 -8.99 1.98
C ALA A 87 -3.09 -9.23 1.50
N SER A 88 -2.65 -8.48 0.48
CA SER A 88 -1.27 -8.60 -0.01
C SER A 88 -0.26 -8.08 1.02
N HIS A 89 0.80 -8.85 1.27
CA HIS A 89 1.94 -8.47 2.11
C HIS A 89 3.23 -8.72 1.34
N THR A 90 4.11 -7.73 1.28
CA THR A 90 5.39 -7.82 0.56
C THR A 90 6.56 -7.54 1.49
N TYR A 91 7.54 -8.43 1.54
CA TYR A 91 8.68 -8.37 2.46
C TYR A 91 10.00 -8.47 1.71
N ARG A 92 11.04 -7.77 2.19
CA ARG A 92 12.42 -7.97 1.73
C ARG A 92 13.01 -9.19 2.44
N LEU A 93 13.61 -10.10 1.70
CA LEU A 93 14.28 -11.27 2.26
C LEU A 93 15.68 -10.88 2.77
N LYS A 94 15.93 -11.06 4.06
CA LYS A 94 17.22 -10.71 4.69
C LYS A 94 18.37 -11.48 4.04
N GLY A 95 19.44 -10.75 3.70
CA GLY A 95 20.63 -11.33 3.07
C GLY A 95 20.45 -11.69 1.59
N ARG A 96 19.34 -11.28 0.95
CA ARG A 96 19.07 -11.51 -0.47
C ARG A 96 18.61 -10.22 -1.15
N ASN A 97 18.92 -10.09 -2.44
CA ASN A 97 18.35 -9.03 -3.27
C ASN A 97 17.01 -9.47 -3.86
N GLN A 98 16.07 -9.87 -3.00
CA GLN A 98 14.78 -10.44 -3.39
C GLN A 98 13.68 -10.00 -2.43
N TYR A 99 12.45 -9.97 -2.95
CA TYR A 99 11.23 -9.72 -2.20
C TYR A 99 10.32 -10.95 -2.28
N LEU A 100 9.54 -11.17 -1.23
CA LEU A 100 8.48 -12.18 -1.16
C LEU A 100 7.15 -11.46 -1.00
N THR A 101 6.22 -11.75 -1.91
CA THR A 101 4.82 -11.32 -1.80
C THR A 101 3.94 -12.53 -1.47
N ILE A 102 3.08 -12.37 -0.47
CA ILE A 102 2.02 -13.32 -0.10
C ILE A 102 0.70 -12.57 -0.26
N VAL A 103 -0.29 -13.23 -0.88
CA VAL A 103 -1.61 -12.66 -1.14
C VAL A 103 -2.65 -13.76 -0.94
N ALA A 104 -3.81 -13.41 -0.36
CA ALA A 104 -4.87 -14.38 -0.17
C ALA A 104 -5.45 -14.79 -1.53
N GLY A 105 -5.60 -16.09 -1.76
CA GLY A 105 -6.28 -16.64 -2.94
C GLY A 105 -7.79 -16.46 -2.86
N GLY A 106 -8.47 -16.55 -3.99
CA GLY A 106 -9.94 -16.67 -4.01
C GLY A 106 -10.38 -17.99 -3.41
N PHE A 107 -11.46 -17.98 -2.63
CA PHE A 107 -12.19 -19.22 -2.34
C PHE A 107 -13.15 -19.43 -3.52
N TYR A 108 -12.92 -20.48 -4.30
CA TYR A 108 -13.96 -21.01 -5.21
C TYR A 108 -15.12 -21.58 -4.38
#